data_AF-A0A6P0YJS4-F1
#
_entry.id   AF-A0A6P0YJS4-F1
#
_cell.length_a   1.000
_cell.length_b   1.000
_cell.length_c   1.000
_cell.angle_alpha   90.00
_cell.angle_beta   90.00
_cell.angle_gamma   90.00
#
_symmetry.space_group_name_H-M   'P 1'
#
loop_
_entity.id
_entity.type
_entity.pdbx_description
1 polymer ?
#
loop_
_entity_poly.entity_id
_entity_poly.type
_entity_poly.pdbx_seq_one_letter_code
_entity_poly.pdbx_strand_id
1 'polypeptide(L)' 'MSNIGLFVGSTTGKTESAAEMVQEEFGGDDVVTIHNMDEVNTEDFDGYQNIIIASPTWNIGE' A
#
# COMPACT_ATOMS: atom_id res chain seq x y z
N MET A 1 13.02 -5.36 9.53
CA MET A 1 12.59 -4.40 8.50
C MET A 1 11.65 -5.18 7.62
N SER A 2 10.38 -4.77 7.52
CA SER A 2 9.41 -5.46 6.68
C SER A 2 9.91 -5.44 5.23
N ASN A 3 9.75 -6.56 4.53
CA ASN A 3 10.43 -6.80 3.25
C ASN A 3 9.72 -6.10 2.08
N ILE A 4 8.47 -5.69 2.29
CA ILE A 4 7.57 -5.17 1.26
C ILE A 4 6.91 -3.88 1.77
N GLY A 5 6.95 -2.83 0.96
CA GLY A 5 6.18 -1.60 1.17
C GLY A 5 4.91 -1.66 0.33
N LEU A 6 3.74 -1.59 0.97
CA LEU A 6 2.45 -1.51 0.29
C LEU A 6 1.92 -0.08 0.42
N PHE A 7 1.86 0.65 -0.68
CA PHE A 7 1.40 2.02 -0.73
C PHE A 7 -0.04 2.06 -1.26
N VAL A 8 -0.97 2.55 -0.44
CA VAL A 8 -2.40 2.53 -0.74
C VAL A 8 -2.97 3.94 -0.84
N GLY A 9 -3.64 4.22 -1.95
CA GLY A 9 -4.55 5.35 -2.09
C GLY A 9 -6.00 4.86 -1.98
N SER A 10 -6.84 5.56 -1.23
CA SER A 10 -8.24 5.18 -1.05
C SER A 10 -9.08 6.38 -0.65
N THR A 11 -10.34 6.44 -1.08
CA THR A 11 -11.28 7.49 -0.62
C THR A 11 -12.52 6.90 0.05
N THR A 12 -12.91 5.67 -0.31
CA THR A 12 -14.09 4.98 0.25
C THR A 12 -13.73 3.72 1.04
N GLY A 13 -12.45 3.51 1.34
CA GLY A 13 -11.93 2.41 2.15
C GLY A 13 -11.78 1.07 1.43
N LYS A 14 -12.25 0.93 0.17
CA LYS A 14 -12.23 -0.38 -0.51
C LYS A 14 -10.81 -0.85 -0.84
N THR A 15 -9.96 0.06 -1.29
CA THR A 15 -8.56 -0.26 -1.59
C THR A 15 -7.76 -0.50 -0.32
N GLU A 16 -8.07 0.21 0.77
CA GLU A 16 -7.50 -0.04 2.10
C GLU A 16 -7.84 -1.44 2.61
N SER A 17 -9.12 -1.84 2.59
CA SER A 17 -9.50 -3.21 2.99
C SER A 17 -8.82 -4.27 2.12
N ALA A 18 -8.60 -4.00 0.83
CA ALA A 18 -7.85 -4.90 -0.03
C ALA A 18 -6.36 -4.95 0.36
N ALA A 19 -5.75 -3.84 0.73
CA ALA A 19 -4.38 -3.78 1.23
C ALA A 19 -4.21 -4.56 2.54
N GLU A 20 -5.16 -4.44 3.47
CA GLU A 20 -5.19 -5.19 4.72
C GLU A 20 -5.27 -6.71 4.47
N MET A 21 -6.17 -7.14 3.57
CA MET A 21 -6.25 -8.56 3.18
C MET A 21 -4.95 -9.07 2.56
N VAL A 22 -4.28 -8.26 1.73
CA VAL A 22 -2.98 -8.61 1.16
C VAL A 22 -1.93 -8.73 2.27
N GLN A 23 -1.83 -7.76 3.18
CA GLN A 23 -0.90 -7.82 4.30
C GLN A 23 -1.11 -9.08 5.15
N GLU A 24 -2.36 -9.42 5.48
CA GLU A 24 -2.69 -10.64 6.23
C GLU A 24 -2.19 -11.91 5.53
N GLU A 25 -2.46 -12.07 4.24
CA GLU A 25 -2.05 -13.24 3.45
C GLU A 25 -0.52 -13.38 3.30
N PHE A 26 0.22 -12.27 3.33
CA PHE A 26 1.68 -12.29 3.30
C PHE A 26 2.32 -12.62 4.67
N GLY A 27 1.53 -12.69 5.74
CA GLY A 27 2.03 -12.97 7.10
C GLY A 27 2.04 -11.77 8.03
N GLY A 28 1.28 -10.71 7.71
CA GLY A 28 1.07 -9.54 8.56
C GLY A 28 2.17 -8.48 8.50
N ASP A 29 2.16 -7.62 9.51
CA ASP A 29 2.90 -6.36 9.62
C ASP A 29 4.43 -6.56 9.62
N ASP A 30 4.88 -7.73 10.08
CA ASP A 30 6.30 -8.13 10.09
C ASP A 30 6.85 -8.32 8.66
N VAL A 31 5.96 -8.60 7.68
CA VAL A 31 6.32 -8.86 6.28
C VAL A 31 5.99 -7.67 5.39
N VAL A 32 4.80 -7.09 5.54
CA VAL A 32 4.30 -5.98 4.71
C VAL A 32 3.99 -4.77 5.59
N THR A 33 4.58 -3.63 5.28
CA THR A 33 4.19 -2.34 5.87
C THR A 33 3.22 -1.64 4.93
N ILE A 34 2.02 -1.32 5.43
CA ILE A 34 1.04 -0.49 4.69
C ILE A 34 1.33 0.99 4.95
N HIS A 35 1.37 1.77 3.87
CA HIS A 35 1.53 3.21 3.87
C HIS A 35 0.35 3.88 3.19
N ASN A 36 -0.24 4.90 3.81
CA ASN A 36 -1.20 5.76 3.13
C ASN A 36 -0.45 6.70 2.18
N MET A 37 -0.87 6.73 0.92
CA MET A 37 -0.24 7.57 -0.11
C MET A 37 -0.26 9.07 0.23
N ASP A 38 -1.22 9.53 1.03
CA ASP A 38 -1.32 10.93 1.47
C ASP A 38 -0.29 11.31 2.54
N GLU A 39 0.38 10.33 3.16
CA GLU A 39 1.30 10.52 4.29
C GLU A 39 2.77 10.26 3.91
N VAL A 40 3.05 9.83 2.68
CA VAL A 40 4.39 9.48 2.19
C VAL A 40 4.93 10.44 1.15
N ASN A 41 6.24 10.50 1.05
CA ASN A 41 6.99 11.17 0.00
C ASN A 41 7.69 10.15 -0.89
N THR A 42 8.26 10.62 -2.00
CA THR A 42 8.99 9.77 -2.96
C THR A 42 10.19 9.05 -2.35
N GLU A 43 10.83 9.64 -1.35
CA GLU A 43 11.99 9.08 -0.64
C GLU A 43 11.60 7.86 0.22
N ASP A 44 10.34 7.73 0.63
CA ASP A 44 9.88 6.59 1.44
C ASP A 44 9.88 5.27 0.66
N PHE A 45 9.88 5.34 -0.68
CA PHE A 45 9.99 4.17 -1.55
C PHE A 45 11.41 3.57 -1.54
N ASP A 46 12.45 4.38 -1.30
CA ASP A 46 13.84 3.94 -1.35
C ASP A 46 14.19 2.93 -0.24
N GLY A 47 13.37 2.88 0.83
CA GLY A 47 13.50 1.91 1.91
C GLY A 47 13.11 0.47 1.54
N TYR A 48 12.51 0.25 0.37
CA TYR A 48 11.92 -1.02 -0.01
C TYR A 48 12.50 -1.59 -1.30
N GLN A 49 12.84 -2.88 -1.29
CA GLN A 49 13.22 -3.61 -2.52
C GLN A 49 12.00 -4.20 -3.24
N ASN A 50 10.92 -4.44 -2.49
CA ASN A 50 9.66 -4.97 -3.02
C ASN A 50 8.56 -3.96 -2.71
N ILE A 51 7.79 -3.58 -3.73
CA ILE A 51 6.78 -2.53 -3.63
C ILE A 51 5.46 -3.06 -4.21
N ILE A 52 4.36 -2.81 -3.50
CA ILE A 52 2.99 -3.01 -3.98
C ILE A 52 2.32 -1.65 -4.02
N ILE A 53 1.72 -1.29 -5.16
CA ILE A 53 0.94 -0.05 -5.30
C ILE A 53 -0.53 -0.43 -5.42
N ALA A 54 -1.33 0.01 -4.46
CA ALA A 54 -2.77 -0.20 -4.42
C ALA A 54 -3.47 1.13 -4.72
N SER A 55 -4.07 1.24 -5.89
CA SER A 55 -4.74 2.46 -6.34
C SER A 55 -6.09 2.15 -7.00
N PRO A 56 -7.18 2.79 -6.57
CA PRO A 56 -8.45 2.72 -7.27
C PRO A 56 -8.41 3.62 -8.51
N THR A 57 -9.14 3.23 -9.54
CA THR A 57 -9.48 4.16 -10.61
C THR A 57 -10.58 5.11 -10.13
N TRP A 58 -10.38 6.41 -10.31
CA TRP A 58 -11.40 7.43 -10.04
C TRP A 58 -12.04 7.95 -11.34
N ASN A 59 -13.26 8.48 -11.21
CA ASN A 59 -14.05 9.05 -12.30
C ASN A 59 -14.21 8.07 -13.48
N ILE A 60 -13.51 8.31 -14.59
CA ILE A 60 -13.53 7.51 -15.82
C ILE A 60 -12.14 7.01 -16.23
N GLY A 61 -11.16 7.05 -15.32
CA GLY A 61 -9.78 6.62 -15.58
C GLY A 61 -8.94 7.59 -16.39
N GLU A 62 -9.16 8.89 -16.21
CA GLU A 62 -8.23 9.94 -16.64
C GLU A 62 -6.97 9.98 -15.77
#